data_AF-A0A8S3UYJ0-F1
#
_entry.id   AF-A0A8S3UYJ0-F1
#
_cell.length_a   1.000
_cell.length_b   1.000
_cell.length_c   1.000
_cell.angle_alpha   90.00
_cell.angle_beta   90.00
_cell.angle_gamma   90.00
#
_symmetry.space_group_name_H-M   'P 1'
#
loop_
_entity.id
_entity.type
_entity.pdbx_description
1 polymer ?
#
loop_
_entity_poly.entity_id
_entity_poly.type
_entity_poly.pdbx_seq_one_letter_code
_entity_poly.pdbx_strand_id
1 'polypeptide(L)'
;MANQIRADLKKSGFVANEIKSVWTPQQSIEWLGFIWNLYNSTLEIPNKKFQGLKLCISALLEGTIRPTCRNLAKVCGKIISMKPALGSICQIMTRHLHMMINTRIYWDSFIHLNDDILQELRFWYFQCEKLHFKCITPMFRLPERIIYSDASEYAGAGFTVGDNHIVHFMWDKEDRIKSSTWRELKAVKNILESLQLMLCGKLIKLYTDNQNVVKIVQKGSMKLDLQVIALDIFHICLNNNIVLEVEWIPRNENTCADALSKIFDFDDWGVSQNIFNFFNSLWGPFTCDTFADDRNKKLAVFFSKFFTPGTSGVDAFAYDWSKFNNWVVPPVNLITRAINHMQMCKAKGVLVVPKWKSAIFWPRIVDRFTDTYQKFVKDFREYKNPKTFFVAGSHDNSIFAKQPFNSHVLSQWKQFEDYANNPRLASVIEVLPSIIESSKAKSTNNKYRIYFEKFRKWCVLFGLQYSPATSTTISLYIGGLIQQGISVSVLEANYYSIKWHHDKNFKDNPCSDEFLSLIVEGGKRILSKPINKKEPVTPEILQMIISKYGIENDLSSLRICVLCLLGFSGFLRYSELAAIKAKHITFFEGLRGGIPQEKSRDVNVCGIFS
;
A
#
# COMPACT_ATOMS: atom_id res chain seq x y z
N MET A 1 3.49 38.48 -46.30
CA MET A 1 4.45 37.64 -45.54
C MET A 1 5.12 36.58 -46.41
N ALA A 2 4.38 35.66 -47.06
CA ALA A 2 4.99 34.57 -47.87
C ALA A 2 5.93 35.05 -48.99
N ASN A 3 5.53 36.07 -49.76
CA ASN A 3 6.39 36.65 -50.81
C ASN A 3 7.69 37.25 -50.25
N GLN A 4 7.64 37.77 -49.03
CA GLN A 4 8.80 38.36 -48.37
C GLN A 4 9.76 37.27 -47.90
N ILE A 5 9.25 36.21 -47.27
CA ILE A 5 10.05 35.02 -46.91
C ILE A 5 10.71 34.42 -48.15
N ARG A 6 9.98 34.33 -49.27
CA ARG A 6 10.52 33.81 -50.54
C ARG A 6 11.63 34.71 -51.10
N ALA A 7 11.47 36.03 -51.00
CA ALA A 7 12.50 36.99 -51.41
C ALA A 7 13.74 36.92 -50.51
N ASP A 8 13.55 36.79 -49.19
CA ASP A 8 14.63 36.71 -48.22
C ASP A 8 15.44 35.41 -48.37
N LEU A 9 14.76 34.26 -48.54
CA LEU A 9 15.42 32.98 -48.84
C LEU A 9 16.28 33.08 -50.10
N LYS A 10 15.76 33.71 -51.16
CA LYS A 10 16.50 33.93 -52.40
C LYS A 10 17.69 34.87 -52.20
N LYS A 11 17.53 35.96 -51.43
CA LYS A 11 18.62 36.89 -51.08
C LYS A 11 19.72 36.21 -50.26
N SER A 12 19.35 35.27 -49.39
CA SER A 12 20.28 34.46 -48.60
C SER A 12 20.94 33.32 -49.39
N GLY A 13 20.68 33.19 -50.70
CA GLY A 13 21.27 32.17 -51.56
C GLY A 13 20.59 30.80 -51.51
N PHE A 14 19.44 30.67 -50.84
CA PHE A 14 18.66 29.44 -50.83
C PHE A 14 17.75 29.33 -52.05
N VAL A 15 17.68 28.13 -52.63
CA VAL A 15 16.74 27.78 -53.72
C VAL A 15 15.65 26.89 -53.14
N ALA A 16 14.42 27.38 -53.13
CA ALA A 16 13.29 26.61 -52.65
C ALA A 16 12.78 25.63 -53.72
N ASN A 17 12.33 24.45 -53.28
CA ASN A 17 11.71 23.48 -54.18
C ASN A 17 10.25 23.87 -54.42
N GLU A 18 9.93 24.44 -55.57
CA GLU A 18 8.60 24.98 -55.89
C GLU A 18 7.50 23.92 -55.95
N ILE A 19 7.85 22.65 -56.21
CA ILE A 19 6.88 21.54 -56.23
C ILE A 19 6.50 21.12 -54.81
N LYS A 20 7.47 21.12 -53.89
CA LYS A 20 7.27 20.71 -52.48
C LYS A 20 6.84 21.85 -51.57
N SER A 21 7.01 23.09 -52.00
CA SER A 21 6.74 24.28 -51.18
C SER A 21 5.29 24.75 -51.37
N VAL A 22 4.62 25.05 -50.26
CA VAL A 22 3.29 25.65 -50.26
C VAL A 22 3.45 27.11 -49.83
N TRP A 23 3.35 28.02 -50.80
CA TRP A 23 3.56 29.47 -50.58
C TRP A 23 2.30 30.24 -50.27
N THR A 24 1.15 29.72 -50.68
CA THR A 24 -0.16 30.27 -50.31
C THR A 24 -0.47 29.82 -48.88
N PRO A 25 -0.71 30.74 -47.93
CA PRO A 25 -1.12 30.37 -46.59
C PRO A 25 -2.35 29.46 -46.61
N GLN A 26 -2.31 28.35 -45.88
CA GLN A 26 -3.41 27.40 -45.77
C GLN A 26 -3.71 27.13 -44.30
N GLN A 27 -4.99 26.91 -43.98
CA GLN A 27 -5.43 26.55 -42.64
C GLN A 27 -5.45 25.03 -42.40
N SER A 28 -5.31 24.24 -43.45
CA SER A 28 -5.12 22.79 -43.38
C SER A 28 -3.99 22.38 -44.30
N ILE A 29 -2.97 21.69 -43.78
CA ILE A 29 -1.81 21.25 -44.58
C ILE A 29 -1.26 19.92 -44.07
N GLU A 30 -0.88 19.02 -44.99
CA GLU A 30 -0.12 17.83 -44.63
C GLU A 30 1.37 18.20 -44.48
N TRP A 31 1.90 18.13 -43.26
CA TRP A 31 3.30 18.45 -42.96
C TRP A 31 3.90 17.46 -41.96
N LEU A 32 5.12 16.99 -42.24
CA LEU A 32 5.81 15.92 -41.50
C LEU A 32 4.96 14.63 -41.33
N GLY A 33 4.08 14.36 -42.30
CA GLY A 33 3.19 13.19 -42.30
C GLY A 33 1.99 13.28 -41.35
N PHE A 34 1.60 14.49 -40.94
CA PHE A 34 0.40 14.78 -40.18
C PHE A 34 -0.42 15.84 -40.89
N ILE A 35 -1.74 15.86 -40.68
CA ILE A 35 -2.60 16.94 -41.14
C ILE A 35 -2.69 17.97 -40.02
N TRP A 36 -2.15 19.16 -40.26
CA TRP A 36 -2.28 20.30 -39.37
C TRP A 36 -3.53 21.07 -39.76
N ASN A 37 -4.60 20.92 -38.98
CA ASN A 37 -5.87 21.60 -39.21
C ASN A 37 -6.03 22.73 -38.18
N LEU A 38 -5.64 23.93 -38.57
CA LEU A 38 -5.69 25.13 -37.74
C LEU A 38 -7.11 25.69 -37.58
N TYR A 39 -8.05 25.31 -38.45
CA TYR A 39 -9.46 25.70 -38.31
C TYR A 39 -10.07 25.07 -37.06
N ASN A 40 -9.85 23.76 -36.87
CA ASN A 40 -10.30 23.02 -35.69
C ASN A 40 -9.26 22.99 -34.55
N SER A 41 -8.08 23.57 -34.77
CA SER A 41 -6.91 23.42 -33.88
C SER A 41 -6.58 21.96 -33.59
N THR A 42 -6.55 21.10 -34.62
CA THR A 42 -6.29 19.66 -34.50
C THR A 42 -5.05 19.21 -35.28
N LEU A 43 -4.31 18.26 -34.70
CA LEU A 43 -3.26 17.49 -35.36
C LEU A 43 -3.83 16.11 -35.66
N GLU A 44 -4.00 15.81 -36.95
CA GLU A 44 -4.71 14.61 -37.41
C GLU A 44 -3.80 13.64 -38.16
N ILE A 45 -4.21 12.37 -38.20
CA ILE A 45 -3.51 11.32 -38.94
C ILE A 45 -4.06 11.22 -40.38
N PRO A 46 -3.21 11.30 -41.42
CA PRO A 46 -3.65 11.03 -42.79
C PRO A 46 -4.22 9.62 -42.97
N ASN A 47 -5.37 9.49 -43.64
CA ASN A 47 -6.04 8.18 -43.88
C ASN A 47 -5.12 7.11 -44.49
N LYS A 48 -4.18 7.51 -45.35
CA LYS A 48 -3.18 6.60 -45.94
C LYS A 48 -2.33 5.86 -44.89
N LYS A 49 -2.08 6.47 -43.72
CA LYS A 49 -1.37 5.81 -42.61
C LYS A 49 -2.22 4.72 -41.96
N PHE A 50 -3.51 4.98 -41.74
CA PHE A 50 -4.45 3.97 -41.22
C PHE A 50 -4.65 2.80 -42.18
N GLN A 51 -4.87 3.09 -43.46
CA GLN A 51 -4.97 2.05 -44.49
C GLN A 51 -3.71 1.18 -44.54
N GLY A 52 -2.52 1.82 -44.53
CA GLY A 52 -1.25 1.10 -44.50
C GLY A 52 -1.00 0.30 -43.22
N LEU A 53 -1.60 0.68 -42.09
CA LEU A 53 -1.58 -0.10 -40.84
C LEU A 53 -2.55 -1.28 -40.94
N LYS A 54 -3.80 -1.04 -41.33
CA LYS A 54 -4.84 -2.07 -41.49
C LYS A 54 -4.40 -3.17 -42.44
N LEU A 55 -3.79 -2.84 -43.58
CA LEU A 55 -3.24 -3.83 -44.52
C LEU A 55 -2.16 -4.73 -43.89
N CYS A 56 -1.32 -4.19 -43.01
CA CYS A 56 -0.31 -5.01 -42.32
C CYS A 56 -0.94 -5.91 -41.25
N ILE A 57 -2.00 -5.42 -40.58
CA ILE A 57 -2.69 -6.18 -39.53
C ILE A 57 -3.58 -7.27 -40.14
N SER A 58 -4.35 -6.96 -41.19
CA SER A 58 -5.23 -7.93 -41.86
C SER A 58 -4.44 -9.12 -42.38
N ALA A 59 -3.26 -8.88 -42.95
CA ALA A 59 -2.38 -9.96 -43.41
C ALA A 59 -2.00 -10.96 -42.29
N LEU A 60 -1.83 -10.45 -41.06
CA LEU A 60 -1.52 -11.28 -39.88
C LEU A 60 -2.76 -11.99 -39.33
N LEU A 61 -3.90 -11.30 -39.28
CA LEU A 61 -5.15 -11.84 -38.69
C LEU A 61 -5.84 -12.86 -39.60
N GLU A 62 -5.81 -12.65 -40.91
CA GLU A 62 -6.41 -13.53 -41.92
C GLU A 62 -5.51 -14.73 -42.25
N GLY A 63 -4.27 -14.76 -41.74
CA GLY A 63 -3.31 -15.84 -41.97
C GLY A 63 -2.74 -15.88 -43.40
N THR A 64 -2.85 -14.78 -44.17
CA THR A 64 -2.30 -14.71 -45.53
C THR A 64 -0.77 -14.73 -45.55
N ILE A 65 -0.14 -14.36 -44.43
CA ILE A 65 1.30 -14.52 -44.19
C ILE A 65 1.55 -15.30 -42.90
N ARG A 66 2.67 -16.04 -42.85
CA ARG A 66 3.16 -16.58 -41.57
C ARG A 66 3.75 -15.45 -40.72
N PRO A 67 3.27 -15.22 -39.49
CA PRO A 67 3.74 -14.12 -38.65
C PRO A 67 5.24 -14.23 -38.31
N THR A 68 5.96 -13.12 -38.43
CA THR A 68 7.35 -12.97 -37.96
C THR A 68 7.51 -11.77 -37.04
N CYS A 69 8.62 -11.74 -36.28
CA CYS A 69 9.00 -10.58 -35.47
C CYS A 69 9.14 -9.29 -36.30
N ARG A 70 9.63 -9.39 -37.55
CA ARG A 70 9.70 -8.26 -38.49
C ARG A 70 8.32 -7.73 -38.84
N ASN A 71 7.33 -8.59 -39.04
CA ASN A 71 5.96 -8.15 -39.31
C ASN A 71 5.37 -7.39 -38.11
N LEU A 72 5.54 -7.90 -36.88
CA LEU A 72 5.07 -7.19 -35.68
C LEU A 72 5.80 -5.87 -35.48
N ALA A 73 7.12 -5.83 -35.71
CA ALA A 73 7.89 -4.60 -35.61
C ALA A 73 7.45 -3.54 -36.63
N LYS A 74 7.08 -3.96 -37.85
CA LYS A 74 6.49 -3.07 -38.86
C LYS A 74 5.15 -2.49 -38.40
N VAL A 75 4.28 -3.31 -37.79
CA VAL A 75 3.02 -2.86 -37.20
C VAL A 75 3.28 -1.87 -36.06
N CYS A 76 4.15 -2.21 -35.10
CA CYS A 76 4.52 -1.32 -33.99
C CYS A 76 5.10 0.00 -34.49
N GLY A 77 6.03 -0.04 -35.46
CA GLY A 77 6.64 1.16 -36.03
C GLY A 77 5.61 2.10 -36.66
N LYS A 78 4.63 1.55 -37.38
CA LYS A 78 3.51 2.33 -37.92
C LYS A 78 2.67 2.97 -36.80
N ILE A 79 2.32 2.21 -35.77
CA ILE A 79 1.53 2.72 -34.63
C ILE A 79 2.29 3.83 -33.88
N ILE A 80 3.55 3.58 -33.52
CA ILE A 80 4.37 4.54 -32.77
C ILE A 80 4.63 5.81 -33.58
N SER A 81 4.72 5.72 -34.91
CA SER A 81 4.85 6.91 -35.78
C SER A 81 3.65 7.86 -35.70
N MET A 82 2.49 7.39 -35.22
CA MET A 82 1.27 8.18 -35.04
C MET A 82 1.14 8.78 -33.63
N LYS A 83 2.07 8.46 -32.72
CA LYS A 83 2.08 8.94 -31.32
C LYS A 83 1.92 10.46 -31.16
N PRO A 84 2.50 11.34 -31.99
CA PRO A 84 2.29 12.79 -31.86
C PRO A 84 0.80 13.20 -31.87
N ALA A 85 -0.03 12.53 -32.67
CA ALA A 85 -1.46 12.81 -32.76
C ALA A 85 -2.31 11.91 -31.85
N LEU A 86 -1.90 10.67 -31.57
CA LEU A 86 -2.72 9.74 -30.77
C LEU A 86 -2.33 9.65 -29.29
N GLY A 87 -1.16 10.17 -28.92
CA GLY A 87 -0.69 10.21 -27.53
C GLY A 87 -0.26 8.86 -26.96
N SER A 88 -0.49 8.68 -25.66
CA SER A 88 -0.06 7.51 -24.87
C SER A 88 -0.64 6.18 -25.35
N ILE A 89 -1.82 6.21 -25.99
CA ILE A 89 -2.52 5.00 -26.43
C ILE A 89 -1.68 4.14 -27.38
N CYS A 90 -0.86 4.78 -28.22
CA CYS A 90 0.10 4.10 -29.11
C CYS A 90 1.07 3.19 -28.36
N GLN A 91 1.41 3.51 -27.11
CA GLN A 91 2.38 2.76 -26.32
C GLN A 91 1.72 1.74 -25.41
N ILE A 92 0.60 2.11 -24.78
CA ILE A 92 -0.10 1.21 -23.85
C ILE A 92 -0.73 0.02 -24.59
N MET A 93 -1.24 0.24 -25.82
CA MET A 93 -1.89 -0.78 -26.66
C MET A 93 -0.93 -1.48 -27.62
N THR A 94 0.38 -1.48 -27.35
CA THR A 94 1.40 -2.19 -28.15
C THR A 94 2.39 -2.96 -27.30
N ARG A 95 2.14 -3.12 -25.99
CA ARG A 95 3.12 -3.71 -25.08
C ARG A 95 3.28 -5.20 -25.28
N HIS A 96 2.21 -5.93 -25.52
CA HIS A 96 2.31 -7.37 -25.81
C HIS A 96 3.04 -7.61 -27.13
N LEU A 97 2.78 -6.78 -28.15
CA LEU A 97 3.56 -6.79 -29.39
C LEU A 97 5.06 -6.57 -29.12
N HIS A 98 5.41 -5.55 -28.33
CA HIS A 98 6.80 -5.27 -27.97
C HIS A 98 7.45 -6.39 -27.14
N MET A 99 6.71 -7.02 -26.21
CA MET A 99 7.19 -8.16 -25.43
C MET A 99 7.55 -9.32 -26.37
N MET A 100 6.67 -9.68 -27.32
CA MET A 100 6.94 -10.72 -28.31
C MET A 100 8.11 -10.37 -29.24
N ILE A 101 8.23 -9.12 -29.66
CA ILE A 101 9.38 -8.67 -30.46
C ILE A 101 10.69 -8.83 -29.68
N ASN A 102 10.67 -8.67 -28.36
CA ASN A 102 11.87 -8.80 -27.51
C ASN A 102 12.28 -10.25 -27.25
N THR A 103 11.41 -11.24 -27.49
CA THR A 103 11.78 -12.66 -27.43
C THR A 103 12.40 -13.16 -28.74
N ARG A 104 12.57 -12.30 -29.75
CA ARG A 104 13.11 -12.68 -31.06
C ARG A 104 14.54 -13.20 -30.97
N ILE A 105 14.84 -14.27 -31.70
CA ILE A 105 16.21 -14.74 -31.94
C ILE A 105 16.76 -14.08 -33.22
N TYR A 106 15.95 -14.05 -34.29
CA TYR A 106 16.21 -13.35 -35.55
C TYR A 106 14.93 -12.65 -36.02
N TRP A 107 15.04 -11.68 -36.94
CA TRP A 107 13.89 -10.86 -37.35
C TRP A 107 12.82 -11.63 -38.12
N ASP A 108 13.24 -12.61 -38.91
CA ASP A 108 12.37 -13.38 -39.80
C ASP A 108 12.00 -14.75 -39.19
N SER A 109 12.19 -14.93 -37.87
CA SER A 109 11.72 -16.11 -37.16
C SER A 109 10.20 -16.13 -37.10
N PHE A 110 9.60 -17.29 -37.42
CA PHE A 110 8.17 -17.49 -37.23
C PHE A 110 7.80 -17.42 -35.76
N ILE A 111 6.66 -16.80 -35.48
CA ILE A 111 6.13 -16.63 -34.13
C ILE A 111 4.69 -17.12 -34.04
N HIS A 112 4.30 -17.51 -32.84
CA HIS A 112 2.92 -17.80 -32.51
C HIS A 112 2.27 -16.54 -31.89
N LEU A 113 1.12 -16.14 -32.42
CA LEU A 113 0.36 -15.00 -31.90
C LEU A 113 -0.58 -15.50 -30.80
N ASN A 114 -0.29 -15.17 -29.55
CA ASN A 114 -1.17 -15.48 -28.42
C ASN A 114 -2.38 -14.53 -28.38
N ASP A 115 -3.33 -14.81 -27.48
CA ASP A 115 -4.57 -14.04 -27.36
C ASP A 115 -4.32 -12.55 -27.03
N ASP A 116 -3.34 -12.22 -26.19
CA ASP A 116 -3.02 -10.83 -25.85
C ASP A 116 -2.57 -10.02 -27.08
N ILE A 117 -1.71 -10.63 -27.92
CA ILE A 117 -1.26 -10.01 -29.18
C ILE A 117 -2.43 -9.87 -30.15
N LEU A 118 -3.27 -10.90 -30.26
CA LEU A 118 -4.46 -10.85 -31.12
C LEU A 118 -5.42 -9.75 -30.67
N GLN A 119 -5.59 -9.54 -29.36
CA GLN A 119 -6.39 -8.45 -28.81
C GLN A 119 -5.82 -7.07 -29.18
N GLU A 120 -4.50 -6.86 -29.03
CA GLU A 120 -3.86 -5.59 -29.45
C GLU A 120 -4.00 -5.35 -30.97
N LEU A 121 -3.78 -6.38 -31.79
CA LEU A 121 -3.94 -6.29 -33.24
C LEU A 121 -5.39 -5.95 -33.64
N ARG A 122 -6.37 -6.64 -33.04
CA ARG A 122 -7.79 -6.37 -33.27
C ARG A 122 -8.19 -4.97 -32.81
N PHE A 123 -7.70 -4.54 -31.64
CA PHE A 123 -7.92 -3.18 -31.16
C PHE A 123 -7.49 -2.15 -32.22
N TRP A 124 -6.26 -2.25 -32.73
CA TRP A 124 -5.77 -1.33 -33.75
C TRP A 124 -6.52 -1.47 -35.08
N TYR A 125 -6.89 -2.69 -35.48
CA TYR A 125 -7.66 -2.90 -36.71
C TYR A 125 -9.03 -2.19 -36.66
N PHE A 126 -9.77 -2.33 -35.55
CA PHE A 126 -11.14 -1.82 -35.45
C PHE A 126 -11.24 -0.38 -34.96
N GLN A 127 -10.31 0.08 -34.11
CA GLN A 127 -10.43 1.37 -33.43
C GLN A 127 -9.52 2.46 -33.99
N CYS A 128 -8.52 2.13 -34.84
CA CYS A 128 -7.59 3.15 -35.34
C CYS A 128 -8.29 4.32 -36.04
N GLU A 129 -9.34 4.06 -36.82
CA GLU A 129 -10.11 5.09 -37.53
C GLU A 129 -11.13 5.83 -36.64
N LYS A 130 -11.20 5.52 -35.35
CA LYS A 130 -11.94 6.36 -34.38
C LYS A 130 -10.98 7.29 -33.64
N LEU A 131 -9.70 6.99 -33.69
CA LEU A 131 -8.62 7.72 -33.04
C LEU A 131 -7.95 8.62 -34.09
N HIS A 132 -8.53 9.79 -34.37
CA HIS A 132 -8.11 10.57 -35.55
C HIS A 132 -7.22 11.76 -35.25
N PHE A 133 -7.41 12.39 -34.09
CA PHE A 133 -6.83 13.70 -33.86
C PHE A 133 -6.51 13.96 -32.39
N LYS A 134 -5.59 14.90 -32.19
CA LYS A 134 -5.33 15.57 -30.92
C LYS A 134 -5.56 17.07 -31.09
N CYS A 135 -6.17 17.71 -30.10
CA CYS A 135 -6.24 19.17 -30.05
C CYS A 135 -4.83 19.76 -29.83
N ILE A 136 -4.45 20.72 -30.68
CA ILE A 136 -3.17 21.43 -30.65
C ILE A 136 -3.17 22.48 -29.53
N THR A 137 -4.32 23.12 -29.30
CA THR A 137 -4.48 24.04 -28.17
C THR A 137 -4.67 23.24 -26.88
N PRO A 138 -3.80 23.41 -25.88
CA PRO A 138 -4.05 22.85 -24.57
C PRO A 138 -5.33 23.48 -24.04
N MET A 139 -6.41 22.69 -23.92
CA MET A 139 -7.50 23.07 -23.05
C MET A 139 -6.93 23.06 -21.63
N PHE A 140 -6.56 24.22 -21.10
CA PHE A 140 -6.26 24.38 -19.69
C PHE A 140 -7.55 24.14 -18.90
N ARG A 141 -7.81 22.88 -18.58
CA ARG A 141 -8.85 22.49 -17.63
C ARG A 141 -8.18 22.34 -16.29
N LEU A 142 -8.72 23.00 -15.28
CA LEU A 142 -8.35 22.71 -13.90
C LEU A 142 -8.82 21.29 -13.57
N PRO A 143 -8.01 20.50 -12.84
CA PRO A 143 -8.46 19.20 -12.39
C PRO A 143 -9.66 19.39 -11.46
N GLU A 144 -10.74 18.67 -11.75
CA GLU A 144 -11.97 18.75 -10.95
C GLU A 144 -11.84 17.98 -9.65
N ARG A 145 -10.89 17.04 -9.57
CA ARG A 145 -10.56 16.29 -8.37
C ARG A 145 -9.06 16.02 -8.29
N ILE A 146 -8.54 16.13 -7.07
CA ILE A 146 -7.16 15.81 -6.72
C ILE A 146 -7.18 14.62 -5.78
N ILE A 147 -6.41 13.59 -6.11
CA ILE A 147 -6.34 12.33 -5.39
C ILE A 147 -4.88 12.05 -5.02
N TYR A 148 -4.65 11.65 -3.78
CA TYR A 148 -3.38 11.12 -3.32
C TYR A 148 -3.53 9.61 -3.15
N SER A 149 -2.56 8.85 -3.62
CA SER A 149 -2.54 7.39 -3.50
C SER A 149 -1.24 6.92 -2.86
N ASP A 150 -1.34 5.85 -2.07
CA ASP A 150 -0.19 5.14 -1.56
C ASP A 150 -0.51 3.65 -1.34
N ALA A 151 0.51 2.82 -1.31
CA ALA A 151 0.37 1.42 -0.90
C ALA A 151 1.50 0.99 0.03
N SER A 152 1.10 0.35 1.13
CA SER A 152 2.00 -0.31 2.05
C SER A 152 2.17 -1.79 1.69
N GLU A 153 2.87 -2.53 2.56
CA GLU A 153 2.97 -3.98 2.46
C GLU A 153 1.64 -4.69 2.70
N TYR A 154 0.68 -4.05 3.36
CA TYR A 154 -0.54 -4.69 3.87
C TYR A 154 -1.83 -4.11 3.31
N ALA A 155 -1.83 -2.84 2.88
CA ALA A 155 -3.02 -2.18 2.35
C ALA A 155 -2.66 -1.14 1.29
N GLY A 156 -3.65 -0.78 0.48
CA GLY A 156 -3.62 0.39 -0.39
C GLY A 156 -4.61 1.43 0.12
N ALA A 157 -4.31 2.70 -0.12
CA ALA A 157 -5.18 3.79 0.27
C ALA A 157 -5.17 4.94 -0.75
N GLY A 158 -6.31 5.63 -0.79
CA GLY A 158 -6.50 6.85 -1.56
C GLY A 158 -7.25 7.90 -0.76
N PHE A 159 -6.95 9.17 -1.03
CA PHE A 159 -7.62 10.29 -0.39
C PHE A 159 -7.94 11.37 -1.42
N THR A 160 -9.18 11.85 -1.44
CA THR A 160 -9.58 12.97 -2.32
C THR A 160 -9.58 14.29 -1.56
N VAL A 161 -8.91 15.30 -2.11
CA VAL A 161 -8.91 16.66 -1.54
C VAL A 161 -10.29 17.32 -1.74
N GLY A 162 -10.77 18.02 -0.72
CA GLY A 162 -12.05 18.74 -0.72
C GLY A 162 -13.18 17.89 -0.15
N ASP A 163 -13.53 16.78 -0.80
CA ASP A 163 -14.62 15.90 -0.36
C ASP A 163 -14.21 15.00 0.83
N ASN A 164 -12.91 14.88 1.12
CA ASN A 164 -12.33 14.03 2.16
C ASN A 164 -12.73 12.54 2.09
N HIS A 165 -13.00 12.03 0.89
CA HIS A 165 -13.27 10.61 0.71
C HIS A 165 -12.00 9.80 0.93
N ILE A 166 -12.09 8.82 1.84
CA ILE A 166 -11.02 7.88 2.15
C ILE A 166 -11.35 6.55 1.48
N VAL A 167 -10.48 6.12 0.58
CA VAL A 167 -10.46 4.78 -0.01
C VAL A 167 -9.42 3.96 0.73
N HIS A 168 -9.77 2.76 1.17
CA HIS A 168 -8.84 1.85 1.84
C HIS A 168 -9.24 0.41 1.59
N PHE A 169 -8.27 -0.43 1.28
CA PHE A 169 -8.47 -1.86 1.04
C PHE A 169 -7.21 -2.64 1.44
N MET A 170 -7.41 -3.82 2.00
CA MET A 170 -6.34 -4.68 2.49
C MET A 170 -5.91 -5.68 1.41
N TRP A 171 -4.61 -5.95 1.34
CA TRP A 171 -4.04 -6.92 0.40
C TRP A 171 -4.26 -8.36 0.89
N ASP A 172 -4.60 -9.25 -0.04
CA ASP A 172 -4.58 -10.68 0.24
C ASP A 172 -3.16 -11.24 0.26
N LYS A 173 -3.01 -12.54 0.55
CA LYS A 173 -1.69 -13.16 0.67
C LYS A 173 -0.90 -13.15 -0.65
N GLU A 174 -1.58 -13.20 -1.79
CA GLU A 174 -0.97 -13.22 -3.11
C GLU A 174 -0.52 -11.83 -3.57
N ASP A 175 -1.30 -10.80 -3.23
CA ASP A 175 -1.02 -9.40 -3.52
C ASP A 175 0.13 -8.87 -2.65
N ARG A 176 0.21 -9.32 -1.39
CA ARG A 176 1.26 -8.90 -0.45
C ARG A 176 2.66 -9.26 -0.93
N ILE A 177 2.82 -10.41 -1.62
CA ILE A 177 4.10 -10.86 -2.15
C ILE A 177 4.50 -10.17 -3.46
N LYS A 178 3.60 -9.40 -4.08
CA LYS A 178 3.91 -8.63 -5.29
C LYS A 178 4.82 -7.45 -4.97
N SER A 179 5.45 -6.92 -6.01
CA SER A 179 6.35 -5.77 -5.90
C SER A 179 5.63 -4.50 -5.42
N SER A 180 6.36 -3.56 -4.80
CA SER A 180 5.77 -2.27 -4.38
C SER A 180 5.08 -1.54 -5.54
N THR A 181 5.72 -1.50 -6.71
CA THR A 181 5.15 -0.89 -7.92
C THR A 181 3.85 -1.56 -8.35
N TRP A 182 3.74 -2.89 -8.19
CA TRP A 182 2.50 -3.61 -8.48
C TRP A 182 1.39 -3.18 -7.52
N ARG A 183 1.67 -3.15 -6.21
CA ARG A 183 0.68 -2.78 -5.18
C ARG A 183 0.22 -1.34 -5.32
N GLU A 184 1.13 -0.42 -5.63
CA GLU A 184 0.78 0.98 -5.82
C GLU A 184 0.00 1.22 -7.13
N LEU A 185 0.36 0.52 -8.21
CA LEU A 185 -0.42 0.56 -9.45
C LEU A 185 -1.82 -0.05 -9.24
N LYS A 186 -1.91 -1.16 -8.50
CA LYS A 186 -3.17 -1.77 -8.10
C LYS A 186 -3.98 -0.83 -7.20
N ALA A 187 -3.33 -0.07 -6.32
CA ALA A 187 -3.99 0.92 -5.49
C ALA A 187 -4.65 2.00 -6.35
N VAL A 188 -3.96 2.52 -7.37
CA VAL A 188 -4.56 3.45 -8.35
C VAL A 188 -5.80 2.84 -9.01
N LYS A 189 -5.71 1.59 -9.49
CA LYS A 189 -6.86 0.87 -10.07
C LYS A 189 -8.05 0.84 -9.09
N ASN A 190 -7.84 0.33 -7.88
CA ASN A 190 -8.90 0.15 -6.90
C ASN A 190 -9.50 1.49 -6.46
N ILE A 191 -8.72 2.57 -6.39
CA ILE A 191 -9.22 3.92 -6.10
C ILE A 191 -10.18 4.40 -7.19
N LEU A 192 -9.80 4.22 -8.46
CA LEU A 192 -10.66 4.61 -9.59
C LEU A 192 -11.95 3.79 -9.62
N GLU A 193 -11.89 2.49 -9.33
CA GLU A 193 -13.08 1.62 -9.23
C GLU A 193 -13.97 2.03 -8.04
N SER A 194 -13.37 2.32 -6.88
CA SER A 194 -14.12 2.68 -5.66
C SER A 194 -14.86 4.00 -5.79
N LEU A 195 -14.30 4.95 -6.54
CA LEU A 195 -14.85 6.29 -6.71
C LEU A 195 -15.47 6.49 -8.11
N GLN A 196 -15.67 5.42 -8.87
CA GLN A 196 -16.05 5.46 -10.29
C GLN A 196 -17.22 6.42 -10.58
N LEU A 197 -18.29 6.35 -9.80
CA LEU A 197 -19.48 7.22 -9.95
C LEU A 197 -19.16 8.70 -9.71
N MET A 198 -18.21 9.00 -8.82
CA MET A 198 -17.82 10.37 -8.48
C MET A 198 -16.78 10.96 -9.42
N LEU A 199 -15.99 10.11 -10.10
CA LEU A 199 -14.95 10.52 -11.04
C LEU A 199 -15.44 10.56 -12.50
N CYS A 200 -16.57 9.92 -12.81
CA CYS A 200 -17.12 9.81 -14.15
C CYS A 200 -17.23 11.18 -14.86
N GLY A 201 -16.68 11.27 -16.07
CA GLY A 201 -16.68 12.47 -16.91
C GLY A 201 -15.68 13.57 -16.52
N LYS A 202 -14.83 13.34 -15.50
CA LYS A 202 -13.99 14.40 -14.91
C LYS A 202 -12.52 14.30 -15.29
N LEU A 203 -11.83 15.44 -15.21
CA LEU A 203 -10.36 15.51 -15.19
C LEU A 203 -9.83 15.29 -13.77
N ILE A 204 -9.04 14.24 -13.59
CA ILE A 204 -8.52 13.78 -12.30
C ILE A 204 -7.01 13.96 -12.27
N LYS A 205 -6.52 14.69 -11.26
CA LYS A 205 -5.10 14.74 -10.93
C LYS A 205 -4.82 13.73 -9.81
N LEU A 206 -3.95 12.77 -10.08
CA LEU A 206 -3.55 11.75 -9.12
C LEU A 206 -2.06 11.88 -8.79
N TYR A 207 -1.76 11.97 -7.49
CA TYR A 207 -0.42 12.02 -6.96
C TYR A 207 -0.01 10.68 -6.34
N THR A 208 1.22 10.27 -6.61
CA THR A 208 1.86 9.06 -6.08
C THR A 208 3.34 9.33 -5.82
N ASP A 209 3.94 8.66 -4.85
CA ASP A 209 5.37 8.78 -4.58
C ASP A 209 6.25 7.82 -5.40
N ASN A 210 5.67 7.13 -6.39
CA ASN A 210 6.38 6.21 -7.27
C ASN A 210 6.34 6.58 -8.75
N GLN A 211 7.53 6.93 -9.26
CA GLN A 211 7.74 7.31 -10.65
C GLN A 211 7.45 6.19 -11.66
N ASN A 212 7.56 4.91 -11.27
CA ASN A 212 7.22 3.80 -12.15
C ASN A 212 5.72 3.76 -12.42
N VAL A 213 4.88 4.00 -11.41
CA VAL A 213 3.42 4.07 -11.57
C VAL A 213 3.06 5.14 -12.61
N VAL A 214 3.63 6.33 -12.49
CA VAL A 214 3.45 7.42 -13.47
C VAL A 214 3.79 6.96 -14.89
N LYS A 215 4.97 6.36 -15.07
CA LYS A 215 5.43 5.89 -16.40
C LYS A 215 4.55 4.78 -16.95
N ILE A 216 4.09 3.86 -16.10
CA ILE A 216 3.27 2.71 -16.50
C ILE A 216 1.87 3.16 -16.90
N VAL A 217 1.22 4.03 -16.13
CA VAL A 217 -0.10 4.56 -16.51
C VAL A 217 -0.02 5.34 -17.83
N GLN A 218 1.06 6.08 -18.06
CA GLN A 218 1.24 6.86 -19.29
C GLN A 218 1.64 6.02 -20.50
N LYS A 219 2.38 4.91 -20.35
CA LYS A 219 3.01 4.23 -21.49
C LYS A 219 2.85 2.73 -21.50
N GLY A 220 2.26 2.11 -20.48
CA GLY A 220 2.27 0.66 -20.26
C GLY A 220 3.60 0.13 -19.72
N SER A 221 3.63 -1.17 -19.42
CA SER A 221 4.78 -1.90 -18.86
C SER A 221 5.26 -3.01 -19.79
N MET A 222 6.55 -3.37 -19.66
CA MET A 222 7.12 -4.58 -20.28
C MET A 222 7.05 -5.81 -19.36
N LYS A 223 6.48 -5.67 -18.15
CA LYS A 223 6.13 -6.80 -17.28
C LYS A 223 4.63 -7.07 -17.39
N LEU A 224 4.27 -8.33 -17.65
CA LEU A 224 2.89 -8.74 -17.91
C LEU A 224 1.95 -8.40 -16.75
N ASP A 225 2.35 -8.72 -15.52
CA ASP A 225 1.57 -8.46 -14.30
C ASP A 225 1.24 -6.97 -14.10
N LEU A 226 2.17 -6.07 -14.45
CA LEU A 226 1.95 -4.62 -14.41
C LEU A 226 1.15 -4.12 -15.62
N GLN A 227 1.36 -4.72 -16.79
CA GLN A 227 0.65 -4.32 -18.01
C GLN A 227 -0.84 -4.63 -17.94
N VAL A 228 -1.22 -5.76 -17.34
CA VAL A 228 -2.62 -6.11 -17.08
C VAL A 228 -3.31 -5.02 -16.26
N ILE A 229 -2.69 -4.57 -15.16
CA ILE A 229 -3.27 -3.50 -14.33
C ILE A 229 -3.29 -2.16 -15.08
N ALA A 230 -2.27 -1.86 -15.88
CA ALA A 230 -2.24 -0.65 -16.69
C ALA A 230 -3.41 -0.60 -17.69
N LEU A 231 -3.74 -1.74 -18.32
CA LEU A 231 -4.89 -1.87 -19.21
C LEU A 231 -6.21 -1.77 -18.45
N ASP A 232 -6.31 -2.36 -17.26
CA ASP A 232 -7.50 -2.19 -16.40
C ASP A 232 -7.74 -0.71 -16.09
N ILE A 233 -6.71 0.02 -15.65
CA ILE A 233 -6.78 1.47 -15.39
C ILE A 233 -7.22 2.21 -16.65
N PHE A 234 -6.64 1.89 -17.80
CA PHE A 234 -6.99 2.50 -19.08
C PHE A 234 -8.45 2.26 -19.45
N HIS A 235 -8.96 1.04 -19.29
CA HIS A 235 -10.35 0.70 -19.58
C HIS A 235 -11.33 1.34 -18.59
N ILE A 236 -11.00 1.41 -17.30
CA ILE A 236 -11.80 2.15 -16.31
C ILE A 236 -11.90 3.61 -16.73
N CYS A 237 -10.79 4.23 -17.13
CA CYS A 237 -10.81 5.62 -17.57
C CYS A 237 -11.66 5.82 -18.83
N LEU A 238 -11.47 4.95 -19.83
CA LEU A 238 -12.20 5.01 -21.09
C LEU A 238 -13.71 4.85 -20.90
N ASN A 239 -14.13 3.82 -20.16
CA ASN A 239 -15.54 3.48 -19.96
C ASN A 239 -16.30 4.52 -19.15
N ASN A 240 -15.60 5.28 -18.30
CA ASN A 240 -16.19 6.31 -17.44
C ASN A 240 -15.87 7.74 -17.90
N ASN A 241 -15.29 7.90 -19.09
CA ASN A 241 -14.87 9.21 -19.61
C ASN A 241 -14.01 10.01 -18.62
N ILE A 242 -13.11 9.33 -17.91
CA ILE A 242 -12.19 9.92 -16.94
C ILE A 242 -10.91 10.31 -17.69
N VAL A 243 -10.48 11.56 -17.54
CA VAL A 243 -9.16 12.00 -17.98
C VAL A 243 -8.22 11.93 -16.78
N LEU A 244 -7.31 10.96 -16.77
CA LEU A 244 -6.40 10.72 -15.65
C LEU A 244 -5.02 11.31 -15.90
N GLU A 245 -4.63 12.27 -15.07
CA GLU A 245 -3.27 12.83 -15.02
C GLU A 245 -2.55 12.33 -13.77
N VAL A 246 -1.59 11.43 -13.95
CA VAL A 246 -0.76 10.92 -12.84
C VAL A 246 0.55 11.72 -12.77
N GLU A 247 0.91 12.16 -11.58
CA GLU A 247 2.13 12.91 -11.30
C GLU A 247 2.86 12.35 -10.08
N TRP A 248 4.19 12.39 -10.14
CA TRP A 248 5.04 11.96 -9.04
C TRP A 248 5.25 13.12 -8.06
N ILE A 249 5.14 12.84 -6.77
CA ILE A 249 5.51 13.76 -5.69
C ILE A 249 6.51 13.08 -4.75
N PRO A 250 7.39 13.83 -4.08
CA PRO A 250 8.28 13.23 -3.10
C PRO A 250 7.49 12.75 -1.87
N ARG A 251 7.97 11.68 -1.23
CA ARG A 251 7.24 10.96 -0.17
C ARG A 251 6.86 11.82 1.05
N ASN A 252 7.64 12.85 1.34
CA ASN A 252 7.36 13.84 2.39
C ASN A 252 6.10 14.68 2.10
N GLU A 253 5.65 14.73 0.86
CA GLU A 253 4.42 15.42 0.45
C GLU A 253 3.22 14.47 0.37
N ASN A 254 3.43 13.14 0.41
CA ASN A 254 2.38 12.12 0.35
C ASN A 254 2.00 11.54 1.73
N THR A 255 2.15 12.32 2.80
CA THR A 255 2.04 11.83 4.19
C THR A 255 0.65 11.31 4.57
N CYS A 256 -0.41 11.93 4.03
CA CYS A 256 -1.79 11.50 4.32
C CYS A 256 -2.08 10.11 3.74
N ALA A 257 -1.82 9.91 2.45
CA ALA A 257 -2.03 8.60 1.82
C ALA A 257 -1.11 7.51 2.44
N ASP A 258 0.15 7.85 2.78
CA ASP A 258 1.07 6.94 3.47
C ASP A 258 0.63 6.56 4.88
N ALA A 259 -0.03 7.47 5.61
CA ALA A 259 -0.63 7.14 6.91
C ALA A 259 -1.85 6.23 6.74
N LEU A 260 -2.72 6.53 5.76
CA LEU A 260 -3.92 5.73 5.48
C LEU A 260 -3.58 4.32 5.00
N SER A 261 -2.55 4.16 4.15
CA SER A 261 -2.10 2.85 3.65
C SER A 261 -1.52 1.95 4.75
N LYS A 262 -1.22 2.52 5.92
CA LYS A 262 -0.76 1.81 7.13
C LYS A 262 -1.86 1.54 8.13
N ILE A 263 -3.11 1.92 7.85
CA ILE A 263 -4.25 1.53 8.68
C ILE A 263 -4.47 0.03 8.52
N PHE A 264 -4.59 -0.65 9.65
CA PHE A 264 -4.92 -2.07 9.72
C PHE A 264 -6.36 -2.23 10.17
N ASP A 265 -7.14 -2.98 9.40
CA ASP A 265 -8.46 -3.43 9.84
C ASP A 265 -8.35 -4.83 10.45
N PHE A 266 -8.58 -4.92 11.76
CA PHE A 266 -8.57 -6.19 12.50
C PHE A 266 -9.95 -6.87 12.49
N ASP A 267 -10.98 -6.16 12.03
CA ASP A 267 -12.37 -6.60 12.01
C ASP A 267 -12.85 -6.96 10.59
N ASP A 268 -11.93 -7.17 9.64
CA ASP A 268 -12.22 -7.56 8.24
C ASP A 268 -12.58 -9.05 8.07
N TRP A 269 -12.96 -9.72 9.16
CA TRP A 269 -13.47 -11.09 9.13
C TRP A 269 -14.88 -11.11 8.54
N GLY A 270 -15.36 -12.31 8.17
CA GLY A 270 -16.70 -12.47 7.62
C GLY A 270 -17.34 -13.79 8.00
N VAL A 271 -18.57 -14.01 7.53
CA VAL A 271 -19.25 -15.31 7.64
C VAL A 271 -18.98 -16.16 6.40
N SER A 272 -18.89 -17.47 6.54
CA SER A 272 -18.67 -18.35 5.38
C SER A 272 -19.89 -18.36 4.45
N GLN A 273 -19.63 -18.53 3.14
CA GLN A 273 -20.70 -18.47 2.13
C GLN A 273 -21.79 -19.54 2.37
N ASN A 274 -21.40 -20.73 2.81
CA ASN A 274 -22.34 -21.81 3.11
C ASN A 274 -23.29 -21.46 4.27
N ILE A 275 -22.77 -20.79 5.30
CA ILE A 275 -23.56 -20.35 6.45
C ILE A 275 -24.49 -19.21 6.03
N PHE A 276 -23.98 -18.24 5.27
CA PHE A 276 -24.82 -17.19 4.70
C PHE A 276 -25.96 -17.78 3.88
N ASN A 277 -25.68 -18.73 2.97
CA ASN A 277 -26.69 -19.38 2.13
C ASN A 277 -27.75 -20.10 2.97
N PHE A 278 -27.34 -20.77 4.06
CA PHE A 278 -28.25 -21.42 5.00
C PHE A 278 -29.19 -20.42 5.69
N PHE A 279 -28.68 -19.28 6.16
CA PHE A 279 -29.56 -18.27 6.76
C PHE A 279 -30.42 -17.54 5.73
N ASN A 280 -29.90 -17.36 4.52
CA ASN A 280 -30.63 -16.75 3.42
C ASN A 280 -31.79 -17.64 2.95
N SER A 281 -31.69 -18.97 3.04
CA SER A 281 -32.83 -19.86 2.76
C SER A 281 -33.89 -19.87 3.86
N LEU A 282 -33.52 -19.55 5.10
CA LEU A 282 -34.44 -19.50 6.24
C LEU A 282 -35.17 -18.16 6.39
N TRP A 283 -34.42 -17.05 6.31
CA TRP A 283 -34.90 -15.71 6.65
C TRP A 283 -34.63 -14.67 5.54
N GLY A 284 -34.07 -15.11 4.42
CA GLY A 284 -33.89 -14.27 3.24
C GLY A 284 -35.17 -14.18 2.37
N PRO A 285 -35.03 -13.72 1.12
CA PRO A 285 -33.79 -13.24 0.52
C PRO A 285 -33.32 -11.94 1.21
N PHE A 286 -32.05 -11.91 1.61
CA PHE A 286 -31.41 -10.68 2.08
C PHE A 286 -31.08 -9.79 0.89
N THR A 287 -31.15 -8.48 1.10
CA THR A 287 -30.98 -7.48 0.02
C THR A 287 -29.87 -6.48 0.31
N CYS A 288 -29.36 -6.40 1.55
CA CYS A 288 -28.24 -5.54 1.90
C CYS A 288 -27.31 -6.22 2.91
N ASP A 289 -26.01 -6.15 2.65
CA ASP A 289 -24.96 -6.60 3.56
C ASP A 289 -24.38 -5.39 4.31
N THR A 290 -24.66 -5.34 5.61
CA THR A 290 -24.25 -4.22 6.46
C THR A 290 -22.99 -4.61 7.22
N PHE A 291 -21.97 -3.74 7.17
CA PHE A 291 -20.61 -3.96 7.72
C PHE A 291 -19.75 -4.93 6.91
N ALA A 292 -19.74 -4.77 5.58
CA ALA A 292 -18.93 -5.59 4.69
C ALA A 292 -17.95 -4.73 3.86
N ASP A 293 -16.84 -5.33 3.43
CA ASP A 293 -15.91 -4.80 2.45
C ASP A 293 -16.07 -5.54 1.10
N ASP A 294 -15.26 -5.17 0.11
CA ASP A 294 -15.32 -5.76 -1.23
C ASP A 294 -15.00 -7.27 -1.26
N ARG A 295 -14.43 -7.82 -0.18
CA ARG A 295 -13.91 -9.19 -0.08
C ARG A 295 -14.78 -10.09 0.76
N ASN A 296 -15.38 -9.57 1.83
CA ASN A 296 -16.21 -10.35 2.73
C ASN A 296 -17.71 -10.25 2.41
N LYS A 297 -18.14 -9.31 1.55
CA LYS A 297 -19.54 -9.12 1.15
C LYS A 297 -20.22 -10.39 0.65
N LYS A 298 -21.51 -10.49 0.93
CA LYS A 298 -22.41 -11.57 0.50
C LYS A 298 -23.43 -11.13 -0.52
N LEU A 299 -23.61 -9.82 -0.68
CA LEU A 299 -24.64 -9.20 -1.51
C LEU A 299 -24.04 -8.08 -2.37
N ALA A 300 -24.73 -7.77 -3.47
CA ALA A 300 -24.32 -6.70 -4.37
C ALA A 300 -24.44 -5.31 -3.72
N VAL A 301 -25.47 -5.09 -2.90
CA VAL A 301 -25.63 -3.87 -2.10
C VAL A 301 -24.99 -4.10 -0.74
N PHE A 302 -23.94 -3.35 -0.44
CA PHE A 302 -23.23 -3.45 0.84
C PHE A 302 -22.66 -2.11 1.30
N PHE A 303 -22.52 -1.95 2.62
CA PHE A 303 -21.95 -0.75 3.23
C PHE A 303 -20.63 -1.07 3.94
N SER A 304 -19.60 -0.31 3.59
CA SER A 304 -18.22 -0.49 4.04
C SER A 304 -17.76 0.60 4.99
N LYS A 305 -16.65 0.36 5.69
CA LYS A 305 -16.04 1.34 6.60
C LYS A 305 -15.31 2.47 5.88
N PHE A 306 -14.72 2.16 4.74
CA PHE A 306 -14.07 3.10 3.82
C PHE A 306 -14.59 2.86 2.41
N PHE A 307 -14.34 3.76 1.46
CA PHE A 307 -14.67 3.48 0.06
C PHE A 307 -13.85 2.28 -0.42
N THR A 308 -14.53 1.30 -1.00
CA THR A 308 -13.94 0.10 -1.60
C THR A 308 -14.65 -0.22 -2.92
N PRO A 309 -14.05 -1.02 -3.81
CA PRO A 309 -14.66 -1.32 -5.11
C PRO A 309 -16.08 -1.89 -4.98
N GLY A 310 -17.04 -1.20 -5.60
CA GLY A 310 -18.45 -1.60 -5.63
C GLY A 310 -19.27 -1.33 -4.37
N THR A 311 -18.72 -0.64 -3.36
CA THR A 311 -19.49 -0.26 -2.16
C THR A 311 -20.69 0.59 -2.53
N SER A 312 -21.83 0.36 -1.86
CA SER A 312 -23.02 1.20 -2.01
C SER A 312 -22.98 2.43 -1.09
N GLY A 313 -22.02 2.50 -0.18
CA GLY A 313 -21.91 3.59 0.76
C GLY A 313 -20.91 3.32 1.88
N VAL A 314 -20.45 4.41 2.51
CA VAL A 314 -19.47 4.37 3.61
C VAL A 314 -20.14 4.77 4.91
N ASP A 315 -19.76 4.09 5.99
CA ASP A 315 -20.43 4.13 7.30
C ASP A 315 -21.87 3.61 7.21
N ALA A 316 -22.05 2.33 7.54
CA ALA A 316 -23.37 1.69 7.53
C ALA A 316 -24.41 2.44 8.37
N PHE A 317 -24.00 3.16 9.42
CA PHE A 317 -24.91 3.93 10.28
C PHE A 317 -25.42 5.22 9.64
N ALA A 318 -24.84 5.67 8.52
CA ALA A 318 -25.31 6.85 7.79
C ALA A 318 -26.56 6.58 6.93
N TYR A 319 -26.98 5.32 6.79
CA TYR A 319 -28.05 4.91 5.89
C TYR A 319 -29.28 4.38 6.64
N ASP A 320 -30.45 4.59 6.03
CA ASP A 320 -31.71 4.01 6.49
C ASP A 320 -31.83 2.54 6.08
N TRP A 321 -31.84 1.65 7.08
CA TRP A 321 -31.91 0.20 6.89
C TRP A 321 -33.34 -0.32 6.68
N SER A 322 -34.35 0.52 6.82
CA SER A 322 -35.78 0.14 6.72
C SER A 322 -36.16 -0.45 5.36
N LYS A 323 -35.46 -0.02 4.31
CA LYS A 323 -35.74 -0.39 2.91
C LYS A 323 -35.20 -1.76 2.52
N PHE A 324 -34.44 -2.41 3.39
CA PHE A 324 -33.74 -3.67 3.08
C PHE A 324 -34.21 -4.81 3.98
N ASN A 325 -33.97 -6.04 3.52
CA ASN A 325 -33.82 -7.20 4.39
C ASN A 325 -32.32 -7.36 4.72
N ASN A 326 -31.93 -6.96 5.92
CA ASN A 326 -30.53 -6.72 6.25
C ASN A 326 -29.82 -8.00 6.73
N TRP A 327 -28.64 -8.24 6.18
CA TRP A 327 -27.65 -9.13 6.76
C TRP A 327 -26.67 -8.29 7.58
N VAL A 328 -26.63 -8.49 8.90
CA VAL A 328 -25.94 -7.59 9.84
C VAL A 328 -24.87 -8.36 10.60
N VAL A 329 -23.61 -8.13 10.24
CA VAL A 329 -22.44 -8.77 10.85
C VAL A 329 -21.44 -7.70 11.31
N PRO A 330 -21.76 -6.93 12.36
CA PRO A 330 -20.92 -5.83 12.77
C PRO A 330 -19.70 -6.32 13.58
N PRO A 331 -18.60 -5.54 13.61
CA PRO A 331 -17.57 -5.67 14.63
C PRO A 331 -18.19 -5.76 16.03
N VAL A 332 -17.61 -6.57 16.92
CA VAL A 332 -18.26 -6.93 18.19
C VAL A 332 -18.54 -5.71 19.08
N ASN A 333 -17.64 -4.74 19.07
CA ASN A 333 -17.79 -3.45 19.77
C ASN A 333 -18.93 -2.58 19.22
N LEU A 334 -19.40 -2.83 17.98
CA LEU A 334 -20.48 -2.09 17.33
C LEU A 334 -21.85 -2.75 17.44
N ILE A 335 -21.97 -3.96 17.98
CA ILE A 335 -23.25 -4.70 18.07
C ILE A 335 -24.33 -3.87 18.78
N THR A 336 -24.02 -3.25 19.91
CA THR A 336 -24.99 -2.42 20.65
C THR A 336 -25.49 -1.24 19.81
N ARG A 337 -24.58 -0.60 19.07
CA ARG A 337 -24.94 0.50 18.17
C ARG A 337 -25.78 -0.01 16.98
N ALA A 338 -25.46 -1.18 16.44
CA ALA A 338 -26.23 -1.84 15.38
C ALA A 338 -27.67 -2.15 15.82
N ILE A 339 -27.87 -2.69 17.03
CA ILE A 339 -29.22 -2.94 17.59
C ILE A 339 -30.02 -1.64 17.70
N ASN A 340 -29.42 -0.59 18.26
CA ASN A 340 -30.10 0.70 18.41
C ASN A 340 -30.46 1.28 17.02
N HIS A 341 -29.55 1.19 16.05
CA HIS A 341 -29.79 1.66 14.69
C HIS A 341 -30.91 0.90 13.99
N MET A 342 -30.94 -0.45 14.12
CA MET A 342 -32.04 -1.26 13.61
C MET A 342 -33.39 -0.84 14.21
N GLN A 343 -33.43 -0.56 15.52
CA GLN A 343 -34.64 -0.09 16.19
C GLN A 343 -35.07 1.31 15.70
N MET A 344 -34.12 2.24 15.57
CA MET A 344 -34.37 3.59 15.07
C MET A 344 -34.92 3.58 13.63
N CYS A 345 -34.29 2.80 12.75
CA CYS A 345 -34.75 2.63 11.36
C CYS A 345 -36.02 1.77 11.24
N LYS A 346 -36.46 1.09 12.30
CA LYS A 346 -37.48 0.02 12.22
C LYS A 346 -37.09 -1.04 11.17
N ALA A 347 -35.80 -1.36 11.11
CA ALA A 347 -35.23 -2.26 10.13
C ALA A 347 -35.57 -3.73 10.43
N LYS A 348 -35.71 -4.53 9.38
CA LYS A 348 -35.82 -6.00 9.45
C LYS A 348 -34.54 -6.65 8.94
N GLY A 349 -34.17 -7.78 9.52
CA GLY A 349 -32.97 -8.50 9.11
C GLY A 349 -32.47 -9.49 10.15
N VAL A 350 -31.29 -10.04 9.88
CA VAL A 350 -30.60 -10.99 10.75
C VAL A 350 -29.35 -10.33 11.30
N LEU A 351 -29.28 -10.28 12.62
CA LEU A 351 -28.09 -9.83 13.35
C LEU A 351 -27.31 -11.05 13.84
N VAL A 352 -26.07 -11.15 13.39
CA VAL A 352 -25.13 -12.18 13.83
C VAL A 352 -24.37 -11.65 15.04
N VAL A 353 -24.48 -12.34 16.18
CA VAL A 353 -23.76 -12.01 17.41
C VAL A 353 -23.10 -13.24 18.02
N PRO A 354 -21.94 -13.10 18.68
CA PRO A 354 -21.40 -14.18 19.48
C PRO A 354 -22.25 -14.40 20.75
N LYS A 355 -22.40 -15.66 21.17
CA LYS A 355 -23.13 -16.02 22.40
C LYS A 355 -22.30 -15.72 23.65
N TRP A 356 -22.18 -14.45 24.01
CA TRP A 356 -21.41 -13.99 25.17
C TRP A 356 -22.33 -13.37 26.21
N LYS A 357 -22.81 -14.18 27.17
CA LYS A 357 -23.77 -13.74 28.20
C LYS A 357 -23.27 -12.55 29.05
N SER A 358 -21.96 -12.41 29.19
CA SER A 358 -21.30 -11.32 29.92
C SER A 358 -21.09 -10.06 29.07
N ALA A 359 -21.27 -10.10 27.75
CA ALA A 359 -21.02 -8.96 26.88
C ALA A 359 -22.09 -7.88 27.03
N ILE A 360 -21.68 -6.62 26.84
CA ILE A 360 -22.54 -5.45 27.07
C ILE A 360 -23.78 -5.41 26.17
N PHE A 361 -23.73 -6.07 25.00
CA PHE A 361 -24.85 -6.15 24.08
C PHE A 361 -25.87 -7.25 24.47
N TRP A 362 -25.47 -8.27 25.23
CA TRP A 362 -26.33 -9.42 25.54
C TRP A 362 -27.66 -9.05 26.21
N PRO A 363 -27.69 -8.13 27.20
CA PRO A 363 -28.94 -7.71 27.86
C PRO A 363 -29.88 -6.93 26.94
N ARG A 364 -29.37 -6.44 25.80
CA ARG A 364 -30.20 -5.78 24.79
C ARG A 364 -30.97 -6.76 23.93
N ILE A 365 -30.57 -8.04 23.91
CA ILE A 365 -31.17 -9.11 23.09
C ILE A 365 -31.95 -10.09 23.97
N VAL A 366 -31.47 -10.35 25.18
CA VAL A 366 -32.07 -11.27 26.15
C VAL A 366 -32.36 -10.54 27.45
N ASP A 367 -33.56 -10.70 27.98
CA ASP A 367 -33.94 -10.18 29.29
C ASP A 367 -33.20 -10.93 30.41
N ARG A 368 -32.52 -10.19 31.28
CA ARG A 368 -31.65 -10.77 32.32
C ARG A 368 -32.40 -11.51 33.42
N PHE A 369 -33.68 -11.20 33.64
CA PHE A 369 -34.46 -11.76 34.74
C PHE A 369 -35.24 -13.01 34.32
N THR A 370 -35.64 -13.05 33.06
CA THR A 370 -36.47 -14.13 32.51
C THR A 370 -35.71 -15.09 31.59
N ASP A 371 -34.47 -14.74 31.19
CA ASP A 371 -33.67 -15.43 30.15
C ASP A 371 -34.45 -15.60 28.82
N THR A 372 -35.47 -14.75 28.60
CA THR A 372 -36.27 -14.72 27.37
C THR A 372 -35.74 -13.67 26.40
N TYR A 373 -35.87 -13.95 25.10
CA TYR A 373 -35.49 -12.98 24.07
C TYR A 373 -36.42 -11.76 24.07
N GLN A 374 -35.85 -10.59 23.79
CA GLN A 374 -36.61 -9.35 23.66
C GLN A 374 -37.66 -9.46 22.54
N LYS A 375 -38.79 -8.75 22.69
CA LYS A 375 -39.97 -8.85 21.79
C LYS A 375 -39.69 -8.63 20.30
N PHE A 376 -38.60 -7.93 19.98
CA PHE A 376 -38.17 -7.67 18.61
C PHE A 376 -37.47 -8.86 17.95
N VAL A 377 -36.98 -9.83 18.74
CA VAL A 377 -36.41 -11.09 18.25
C VAL A 377 -37.57 -12.04 17.92
N LYS A 378 -37.70 -12.44 16.65
CA LYS A 378 -38.81 -13.28 16.16
C LYS A 378 -38.45 -14.76 16.06
N ASP A 379 -37.21 -15.06 15.73
CA ASP A 379 -36.65 -16.40 15.65
C ASP A 379 -35.15 -16.32 15.94
N PHE A 380 -34.53 -17.43 16.30
CA PHE A 380 -33.09 -17.53 16.51
C PHE A 380 -32.57 -18.93 16.15
N ARG A 381 -31.30 -19.00 15.77
CA ARG A 381 -30.59 -20.26 15.55
C ARG A 381 -29.22 -20.13 16.20
N GLU A 382 -28.87 -21.13 17.00
CA GLU A 382 -27.56 -21.22 17.60
C GLU A 382 -26.68 -22.15 16.76
N TYR A 383 -25.57 -21.62 16.26
CA TYR A 383 -24.58 -22.42 15.54
C TYR A 383 -23.48 -22.88 16.50
N LYS A 384 -23.40 -24.20 16.72
CA LYS A 384 -22.51 -24.79 17.75
C LYS A 384 -21.04 -24.87 17.33
N ASN A 385 -20.72 -24.76 16.04
CA ASN A 385 -19.36 -24.93 15.53
C ASN A 385 -18.74 -23.60 15.05
N PRO A 386 -18.06 -22.82 15.91
CA PRO A 386 -17.46 -21.55 15.48
C PRO A 386 -16.36 -21.72 14.40
N LYS A 387 -15.84 -22.94 14.16
CA LYS A 387 -14.77 -23.19 13.17
C LYS A 387 -15.18 -22.98 11.74
N THR A 388 -16.42 -23.33 11.42
CA THR A 388 -16.96 -23.26 10.05
C THR A 388 -17.82 -22.02 9.84
N PHE A 389 -18.07 -21.27 10.91
CA PHE A 389 -18.93 -20.09 10.88
C PHE A 389 -18.21 -18.87 10.31
N PHE A 390 -17.05 -18.54 10.88
CA PHE A 390 -16.28 -17.37 10.49
C PHE A 390 -15.20 -17.71 9.46
N VAL A 391 -15.03 -16.81 8.50
CA VAL A 391 -13.89 -16.79 7.59
C VAL A 391 -12.90 -15.77 8.13
N ALA A 392 -11.64 -16.19 8.24
CA ALA A 392 -10.58 -15.30 8.67
C ALA A 392 -10.50 -14.10 7.73
N GLY A 393 -10.33 -12.92 8.33
CA GLY A 393 -9.96 -11.73 7.59
C GLY A 393 -8.54 -11.85 7.03
N SER A 394 -8.04 -10.78 6.44
CA SER A 394 -6.77 -10.81 5.69
C SER A 394 -5.54 -10.82 6.58
N HIS A 395 -5.76 -10.69 7.89
CA HIS A 395 -4.72 -10.65 8.88
C HIS A 395 -4.83 -11.80 9.89
N ASP A 396 -3.69 -12.44 10.19
CA ASP A 396 -3.58 -13.59 11.09
C ASP A 396 -3.85 -13.25 12.58
N ASN A 397 -4.06 -11.97 12.92
CA ASN A 397 -4.43 -11.50 14.26
C ASN A 397 -5.89 -11.01 14.36
N SER A 398 -6.74 -11.26 13.35
CA SER A 398 -8.18 -11.02 13.52
C SER A 398 -8.71 -11.86 14.68
N ILE A 399 -9.72 -11.34 15.40
CA ILE A 399 -10.31 -12.00 16.58
C ILE A 399 -10.81 -13.44 16.26
N PHE A 400 -11.15 -13.70 14.99
CA PHE A 400 -11.62 -15.00 14.50
C PHE A 400 -10.63 -15.68 13.54
N ALA A 401 -9.42 -15.14 13.33
CA ALA A 401 -8.41 -15.69 12.41
C ALA A 401 -7.72 -16.97 12.91
N LYS A 402 -7.84 -17.30 14.21
CA LYS A 402 -7.18 -18.47 14.82
C LYS A 402 -8.16 -19.35 15.58
N GLN A 403 -8.10 -20.65 15.30
CA GLN A 403 -8.88 -21.69 15.96
C GLN A 403 -8.09 -22.35 17.11
N PRO A 404 -8.70 -22.69 18.27
CA PRO A 404 -10.01 -22.26 18.73
C PRO A 404 -9.89 -21.06 19.68
N PHE A 405 -10.68 -20.03 19.39
CA PHE A 405 -11.04 -19.01 20.38
C PHE A 405 -11.64 -19.71 21.60
N ASN A 406 -10.86 -19.75 22.69
CA ASN A 406 -11.26 -20.32 23.97
C ASN A 406 -11.28 -19.16 24.97
N SER A 407 -12.46 -18.63 25.26
CA SER A 407 -12.61 -17.42 26.07
C SER A 407 -12.43 -17.72 27.55
N HIS A 408 -11.18 -17.77 28.03
CA HIS A 408 -10.87 -17.60 29.45
C HIS A 408 -9.46 -17.03 29.64
N VAL A 409 -9.33 -15.69 29.61
CA VAL A 409 -8.21 -15.00 30.26
C VAL A 409 -8.70 -13.68 30.85
N LEU A 410 -8.49 -13.51 32.16
CA LEU A 410 -8.65 -12.24 32.86
C LEU A 410 -7.46 -11.34 32.48
N SER A 411 -7.63 -10.51 31.45
CA SER A 411 -6.69 -9.41 31.17
C SER A 411 -6.86 -8.33 32.25
N GLN A 412 -5.77 -7.70 32.69
CA GLN A 412 -5.86 -6.57 33.64
C GLN A 412 -6.71 -5.42 33.07
N TRP A 413 -6.73 -5.31 31.74
CA TRP A 413 -7.55 -4.37 30.96
C TRP A 413 -9.05 -4.55 31.16
N LYS A 414 -9.53 -5.76 31.48
CA LYS A 414 -10.94 -6.03 31.71
C LYS A 414 -11.53 -5.22 32.88
N GLN A 415 -10.72 -4.93 33.90
CA GLN A 415 -11.15 -4.08 35.03
C GLN A 415 -11.27 -2.61 34.62
N PHE A 416 -10.52 -2.16 33.61
CA PHE A 416 -10.63 -0.80 33.07
C PHE A 416 -11.77 -0.68 32.06
N GLU A 417 -12.09 -1.75 31.32
CA GLU A 417 -13.23 -1.83 30.39
C GLU A 417 -14.57 -1.56 31.11
N ASP A 418 -14.71 -1.94 32.38
CA ASP A 418 -15.90 -1.65 33.20
C ASP A 418 -16.12 -0.13 33.42
N TYR A 419 -15.06 0.68 33.35
CA TYR A 419 -15.11 2.15 33.48
C TYR A 419 -15.16 2.89 32.14
N ALA A 420 -15.06 2.18 31.01
CA ALA A 420 -15.05 2.78 29.67
C ALA A 420 -16.37 3.47 29.29
N ASN A 421 -17.46 3.22 30.02
CA ASN A 421 -18.75 3.90 29.83
C ASN A 421 -18.77 5.33 30.40
N ASN A 422 -17.76 5.75 31.17
CA ASN A 422 -17.65 7.12 31.68
C ASN A 422 -16.83 7.97 30.68
N PRO A 423 -17.42 8.97 30.00
CA PRO A 423 -16.74 9.74 28.94
C PRO A 423 -15.44 10.42 29.40
N ARG A 424 -15.34 10.79 30.68
CA ARG A 424 -14.12 11.41 31.25
C ARG A 424 -13.02 10.40 31.55
N LEU A 425 -13.38 9.15 31.82
CA LEU A 425 -12.41 8.07 32.08
C LEU A 425 -12.04 7.34 30.79
N ALA A 426 -12.93 7.28 29.80
CA ALA A 426 -12.67 6.70 28.49
C ALA A 426 -11.44 7.35 27.82
N SER A 427 -11.38 8.69 27.82
CA SER A 427 -10.22 9.44 27.31
C SER A 427 -8.93 9.16 28.07
N VAL A 428 -9.02 8.81 29.36
CA VAL A 428 -7.85 8.43 30.17
C VAL A 428 -7.42 7.00 29.84
N ILE A 429 -8.38 6.07 29.74
CA ILE A 429 -8.16 4.66 29.41
C ILE A 429 -7.51 4.51 28.03
N GLU A 430 -7.93 5.30 27.04
CA GLU A 430 -7.34 5.31 25.69
C GLU A 430 -5.84 5.66 25.68
N VAL A 431 -5.40 6.51 26.62
CA VAL A 431 -4.01 6.99 26.69
C VAL A 431 -3.13 6.06 27.54
N LEU A 432 -3.71 5.23 28.42
CA LEU A 432 -2.98 4.30 29.29
C LEU A 432 -1.99 3.39 28.55
N PRO A 433 -2.30 2.77 27.39
CA PRO A 433 -1.33 1.96 26.66
C PRO A 433 -0.08 2.75 26.26
N SER A 434 -0.23 4.02 25.87
CA SER A 434 0.88 4.90 25.49
C SER A 434 1.71 5.33 26.69
N ILE A 435 1.06 5.57 27.84
CA ILE A 435 1.72 5.88 29.12
C ILE A 435 2.52 4.67 29.60
N ILE A 436 1.95 3.47 29.54
CA ILE A 436 2.65 2.23 29.89
C ILE A 436 3.85 2.01 28.95
N GLU A 437 3.73 2.31 27.66
CA GLU A 437 4.86 2.26 26.74
C GLU A 437 5.93 3.30 27.08
N SER A 438 5.57 4.48 27.59
CA SER A 438 6.53 5.49 28.03
C SER A 438 7.35 5.09 29.27
N SER A 439 6.95 4.03 29.99
CA SER A 439 7.71 3.49 31.14
C SER A 439 9.12 3.01 30.77
N LYS A 440 9.41 2.78 29.48
CA LYS A 440 10.73 2.38 28.97
C LYS A 440 11.10 3.19 27.73
N ALA A 441 12.40 3.33 27.50
CA ALA A 441 12.92 4.00 26.30
C ALA A 441 12.39 3.33 25.01
N LYS A 442 12.14 4.14 23.97
CA LYS A 442 11.59 3.67 22.69
C LYS A 442 12.43 2.56 22.04
N SER A 443 13.75 2.64 22.16
CA SER A 443 14.69 1.61 21.70
C SER A 443 14.51 0.28 22.47
N THR A 444 14.27 0.33 23.77
CA THR A 444 14.01 -0.83 24.62
C THR A 444 12.67 -1.50 24.29
N ASN A 445 11.62 -0.71 24.07
CA ASN A 445 10.32 -1.25 23.64
C ASN A 445 10.41 -1.94 22.28
N ASN A 446 11.10 -1.32 21.32
CA ASN A 446 11.32 -1.93 20.01
C ASN A 446 12.11 -3.24 20.14
N LYS A 447 13.16 -3.26 20.97
CA LYS A 447 13.92 -4.47 21.27
C LYS A 447 13.00 -5.56 21.83
N TYR A 448 12.20 -5.27 22.85
CA TYR A 448 11.30 -6.27 23.43
C TYR A 448 10.22 -6.76 22.47
N ARG A 449 9.63 -5.88 21.64
CA ARG A 449 8.69 -6.31 20.59
C ARG A 449 9.31 -7.35 19.65
N ILE A 450 10.55 -7.10 19.20
CA ILE A 450 11.26 -8.02 18.30
C ILE A 450 11.51 -9.38 18.95
N TYR A 451 11.98 -9.41 20.19
CA TYR A 451 12.27 -10.66 20.89
C TYR A 451 11.00 -11.42 21.31
N PHE A 452 9.94 -10.71 21.67
CA PHE A 452 8.65 -11.34 21.95
C PHE A 452 8.05 -11.99 20.69
N GLU A 453 8.18 -11.37 19.52
CA GLU A 453 7.75 -12.01 18.26
C GLU A 453 8.55 -13.28 17.94
N LYS A 454 9.83 -13.35 18.32
CA LYS A 454 10.62 -14.59 18.20
C LYS A 454 10.05 -15.70 19.09
N PHE A 455 9.72 -15.38 20.33
CA PHE A 455 9.05 -16.31 21.24
C PHE A 455 7.69 -16.75 20.71
N ARG A 456 6.85 -15.81 20.24
CA ARG A 456 5.54 -16.10 19.63
C ARG A 456 5.66 -17.07 18.45
N LYS A 457 6.60 -16.82 17.52
CA LYS A 457 6.84 -17.71 16.38
C LYS A 457 7.26 -19.11 16.83
N TRP A 458 8.13 -19.20 17.84
CA TRP A 458 8.55 -20.47 18.40
C TRP A 458 7.37 -21.23 19.03
N CYS A 459 6.55 -20.57 19.86
CA CYS A 459 5.36 -21.20 20.43
C CYS A 459 4.39 -21.70 19.36
N VAL A 460 4.13 -20.91 18.31
CA VAL A 460 3.28 -21.32 17.19
C VAL A 460 3.84 -22.55 16.48
N LEU A 461 5.15 -22.62 16.27
CA LEU A 461 5.81 -23.77 15.64
C LEU A 461 5.59 -25.08 16.44
N PHE A 462 5.60 -25.00 17.77
CA PHE A 462 5.42 -26.15 18.66
C PHE A 462 3.98 -26.36 19.14
N GLY A 463 3.01 -25.60 18.63
CA GLY A 463 1.60 -25.69 19.05
C GLY A 463 1.36 -25.26 20.51
N LEU A 464 2.24 -24.45 21.08
CA LEU A 464 2.18 -23.98 22.46
C LEU A 464 1.51 -22.60 22.55
N GLN A 465 0.85 -22.32 23.68
CA GLN A 465 0.23 -21.02 23.94
C GLN A 465 1.29 -19.99 24.35
N TYR A 466 1.30 -18.83 23.67
CA TYR A 466 2.27 -17.75 23.92
C TYR A 466 1.72 -16.59 24.75
N SER A 467 0.40 -16.49 24.91
CA SER A 467 -0.26 -15.39 25.65
C SER A 467 -1.65 -15.84 26.16
N PRO A 468 -1.85 -15.92 27.49
CA PRO A 468 -0.82 -16.05 28.50
C PRO A 468 -0.02 -17.35 28.29
N ALA A 469 1.30 -17.27 28.33
CA ALA A 469 2.17 -18.44 28.35
C ALA A 469 2.22 -19.05 29.76
N THR A 470 2.59 -20.33 29.86
CA THR A 470 2.87 -20.98 31.15
C THR A 470 4.36 -20.88 31.49
N SER A 471 4.70 -20.96 32.78
CA SER A 471 6.09 -21.05 33.25
C SER A 471 6.85 -22.19 32.57
N THR A 472 6.18 -23.33 32.35
CA THR A 472 6.71 -24.49 31.61
C THR A 472 7.05 -24.16 30.16
N THR A 473 6.15 -23.50 29.43
CA THR A 473 6.39 -23.11 28.03
C THR A 473 7.58 -22.16 27.92
N ILE A 474 7.70 -21.21 28.84
CA ILE A 474 8.81 -20.25 28.85
C ILE A 474 10.12 -20.96 29.21
N SER A 475 10.10 -21.89 30.18
CA SER A 475 11.25 -22.69 30.57
C SER A 475 11.80 -23.52 29.41
N LEU A 476 10.92 -24.16 28.62
CA LEU A 476 11.33 -24.91 27.43
C LEU A 476 11.98 -24.01 26.37
N TYR A 477 11.40 -22.83 26.13
CA TYR A 477 11.96 -21.87 25.19
C TYR A 477 13.34 -21.38 25.61
N ILE A 478 13.46 -20.94 26.87
CA ILE A 478 14.71 -20.44 27.43
C ILE A 478 15.78 -21.54 27.48
N GLY A 479 15.41 -22.76 27.87
CA GLY A 479 16.30 -23.92 27.85
C GLY A 479 16.84 -24.24 26.46
N GLY A 480 15.98 -24.23 25.44
CA GLY A 480 16.38 -24.44 24.04
C GLY A 480 17.34 -23.34 23.53
N LEU A 481 17.12 -22.09 23.93
CA LEU A 481 18.02 -20.99 23.62
C LEU A 481 19.40 -21.17 24.27
N ILE A 482 19.45 -21.61 25.53
CA ILE A 482 20.71 -21.88 26.23
C ILE A 482 21.50 -23.00 25.54
N GLN A 483 20.82 -24.09 25.11
CA GLN A 483 21.46 -25.18 24.37
C GLN A 483 22.06 -24.74 23.03
N GLN A 484 21.47 -23.72 22.39
CA GLN A 484 22.00 -23.14 21.15
C GLN A 484 23.27 -22.28 21.35
N GLY A 485 23.72 -22.07 22.59
CA GLY A 485 24.96 -21.33 22.86
C GLY A 485 24.86 -19.83 22.57
N ILE A 486 23.67 -19.23 22.70
CA ILE A 486 23.47 -17.79 22.45
C ILE A 486 24.25 -16.91 23.43
N SER A 487 24.41 -15.61 23.13
CA SER A 487 25.01 -14.69 24.12
C SER A 487 24.06 -14.40 25.29
N VAL A 488 24.63 -14.10 26.47
CA VAL A 488 23.88 -13.69 27.67
C VAL A 488 22.93 -12.51 27.39
N SER A 489 23.38 -11.52 26.62
CA SER A 489 22.55 -10.36 26.26
C SER A 489 21.31 -10.71 25.43
N VAL A 490 21.38 -11.79 24.63
CA VAL A 490 20.27 -12.30 23.82
C VAL A 490 19.33 -13.13 24.69
N LEU A 491 19.86 -13.90 25.64
CA LEU A 491 19.07 -14.64 26.62
C LEU A 491 18.20 -13.69 27.44
N GLU A 492 18.80 -12.65 28.01
CA GLU A 492 18.10 -11.63 28.80
C GLU A 492 17.07 -10.87 27.97
N ALA A 493 17.39 -10.53 26.72
CA ALA A 493 16.46 -9.84 25.84
C ALA A 493 15.20 -10.67 25.55
N ASN A 494 15.35 -11.98 25.36
CA ASN A 494 14.21 -12.90 25.20
C ASN A 494 13.40 -12.98 26.49
N TYR A 495 14.03 -13.30 27.63
CA TYR A 495 13.34 -13.41 28.92
C TYR A 495 12.58 -12.13 29.30
N TYR A 496 13.23 -10.97 29.27
CA TYR A 496 12.59 -9.71 29.66
C TYR A 496 11.54 -9.24 28.66
N SER A 497 11.61 -9.65 27.39
CA SER A 497 10.55 -9.36 26.43
C SER A 497 9.25 -10.11 26.75
N ILE A 498 9.37 -11.38 27.17
CA ILE A 498 8.23 -12.22 27.58
C ILE A 498 7.66 -11.69 28.88
N LYS A 499 8.53 -11.37 29.86
CA LYS A 499 8.15 -10.75 31.13
C LYS A 499 7.38 -9.45 30.91
N TRP A 500 7.92 -8.55 30.07
CA TRP A 500 7.31 -7.26 29.74
C TRP A 500 5.93 -7.41 29.07
N HIS A 501 5.78 -8.35 28.15
CA HIS A 501 4.49 -8.59 27.51
C HIS A 501 3.43 -9.08 28.52
N HIS A 502 3.82 -9.95 29.45
CA HIS A 502 2.88 -10.48 30.44
C HIS A 502 2.54 -9.45 31.52
N ASP A 503 3.52 -8.66 31.99
CA ASP A 503 3.27 -7.54 32.92
C ASP A 503 2.27 -6.52 32.36
N LYS A 504 2.29 -6.27 31.04
CA LYS A 504 1.39 -5.32 30.38
C LYS A 504 -0.06 -5.83 30.27
N ASN A 505 -0.27 -7.14 30.24
CA ASN A 505 -1.55 -7.71 29.81
C ASN A 505 -2.24 -8.57 30.88
N PHE A 506 -1.51 -9.15 31.82
CA PHE A 506 -2.01 -10.16 32.77
C PHE A 506 -1.56 -9.86 34.20
N LYS A 507 -2.45 -10.05 35.17
CA LYS A 507 -2.18 -9.76 36.59
C LYS A 507 -1.08 -10.66 37.13
N ASP A 508 -1.13 -11.93 36.75
CA ASP A 508 -0.15 -12.93 37.12
C ASP A 508 0.86 -13.10 35.98
N ASN A 509 2.15 -12.89 36.30
CA ASN A 509 3.22 -13.02 35.32
C ASN A 509 3.91 -14.39 35.45
N PRO A 510 3.84 -15.27 34.44
CA PRO A 510 4.50 -16.57 34.45
C PRO A 510 6.03 -16.48 34.55
N CYS A 511 6.62 -15.31 34.24
CA CYS A 511 8.05 -15.05 34.44
C CYS A 511 8.45 -14.78 35.89
N SER A 512 7.51 -14.62 36.81
CA SER A 512 7.77 -14.44 38.25
C SER A 512 7.93 -15.76 39.01
N ASP A 513 7.84 -16.90 38.30
CA ASP A 513 8.08 -18.23 38.85
C ASP A 513 9.56 -18.41 39.27
N GLU A 514 9.77 -18.95 40.48
CA GLU A 514 11.10 -19.19 41.06
C GLU A 514 11.91 -20.22 40.25
N PHE A 515 11.24 -21.25 39.73
CA PHE A 515 11.87 -22.27 38.89
C PHE A 515 12.46 -21.68 37.61
N LEU A 516 11.73 -20.78 36.96
CA LEU A 516 12.20 -20.11 35.75
C LEU A 516 13.36 -19.14 36.04
N SER A 517 13.36 -18.50 37.21
CA SER A 517 14.46 -17.64 37.65
C SER A 517 15.76 -18.42 37.80
N LEU A 518 15.71 -19.64 38.37
CA LEU A 518 16.85 -20.55 38.47
C LEU A 518 17.41 -20.94 37.08
N ILE A 519 16.54 -21.23 36.11
CA ILE A 519 16.94 -21.56 34.74
C ILE A 519 17.66 -20.40 34.07
N VAL A 520 17.15 -19.17 34.20
CA VAL A 520 17.75 -17.98 33.59
C VAL A 520 19.12 -17.70 34.20
N GLU A 521 19.25 -17.73 35.53
CA GLU A 521 20.53 -17.51 36.21
C GLU A 521 21.56 -18.60 35.90
N GLY A 522 21.12 -19.87 35.82
CA GLY A 522 21.96 -20.97 35.34
C GLY A 522 22.43 -20.74 33.89
N GLY A 523 21.53 -20.33 33.01
CA GLY A 523 21.83 -20.00 31.62
C GLY A 523 22.86 -18.88 31.47
N LYS A 524 22.76 -17.82 32.29
CA LYS A 524 23.76 -16.72 32.28
C LYS A 524 25.16 -17.24 32.60
N ARG A 525 25.30 -18.15 33.58
CA ARG A 525 26.60 -18.73 33.95
C ARG A 525 27.17 -19.63 32.85
N ILE A 526 26.33 -20.47 32.25
CA ILE A 526 26.72 -21.36 31.13
C ILE A 526 27.21 -20.56 29.92
N LEU A 527 26.54 -19.45 29.61
CA LEU A 527 26.79 -18.67 28.39
C LEU A 527 27.82 -17.55 28.57
N SER A 528 28.30 -17.33 29.80
CA SER A 528 29.27 -16.27 30.11
C SER A 528 30.62 -16.56 29.46
N LYS A 529 31.15 -15.59 28.70
CA LYS A 529 32.49 -15.61 28.11
C LYS A 529 33.31 -14.44 28.67
N PRO A 530 34.64 -14.58 28.82
CA PRO A 530 35.49 -13.48 29.22
C PRO A 530 35.38 -12.32 28.21
N ILE A 531 35.17 -11.10 28.71
CA ILE A 531 35.00 -9.90 27.88
C ILE A 531 36.39 -9.38 27.49
N ASN A 532 36.80 -9.59 26.24
CA ASN A 532 37.96 -8.90 25.68
C ASN A 532 37.56 -7.47 25.27
N LYS A 533 38.01 -6.48 26.03
CA LYS A 533 37.80 -5.06 25.68
C LYS A 533 38.66 -4.74 24.44
N LYS A 534 38.06 -4.05 23.45
CA LYS A 534 38.82 -3.52 22.32
C LYS A 534 39.69 -2.36 22.78
N GLU A 535 40.91 -2.27 22.25
CA GLU A 535 41.80 -1.14 22.50
C GLU A 535 41.20 0.18 21.98
N PRO A 536 41.39 1.29 22.69
CA PRO A 536 40.89 2.60 22.27
C PRO A 536 41.59 3.07 21.00
N VAL A 537 40.87 3.81 20.15
CA VAL A 537 41.46 4.51 19.00
C VAL A 537 42.36 5.63 19.53
N THR A 538 43.59 5.74 19.03
CA THR A 538 44.55 6.79 19.41
C THR A 538 44.72 7.84 18.30
N PRO A 539 45.26 9.04 18.61
CA PRO A 539 45.55 10.06 17.60
C PRO A 539 46.46 9.57 16.47
N GLU A 540 47.41 8.68 16.76
CA GLU A 540 48.33 8.11 15.78
C GLU A 540 47.59 7.23 14.76
N ILE A 541 46.61 6.45 15.23
CA ILE A 541 45.75 5.63 14.36
C ILE A 541 44.94 6.55 13.42
N LEU A 542 44.48 7.71 13.90
CA LEU A 542 43.77 8.67 13.05
C LEU A 542 44.68 9.32 12.02
N GLN A 543 45.92 9.66 12.38
CA GLN A 543 46.91 10.17 11.43
C GLN A 543 47.21 9.13 10.33
N MET A 544 47.29 7.84 10.68
CA MET A 544 47.45 6.76 9.70
C MET A 544 46.24 6.62 8.76
N ILE A 545 45.02 6.84 9.26
CA ILE A 545 43.80 6.82 8.43
C ILE A 545 43.82 7.99 7.46
N ILE A 546 44.15 9.20 7.93
CA ILE A 546 44.16 10.42 7.10
C ILE A 546 45.27 10.37 6.06
N SER A 547 46.48 9.92 6.42
CA SER A 547 47.59 9.81 5.47
C SER A 547 47.30 8.81 4.36
N LYS A 548 46.53 7.75 4.66
CA LYS A 548 46.16 6.72 3.69
C LYS A 548 44.97 7.10 2.81
N TYR A 549 43.93 7.72 3.38
CA TYR A 549 42.64 7.92 2.71
C TYR A 549 42.29 9.40 2.47
N GLY A 550 43.05 10.35 3.04
CA GLY A 550 42.79 11.79 2.92
C GLY A 550 43.42 12.46 1.69
N ILE A 551 44.27 11.75 0.95
CA ILE A 551 44.99 12.26 -0.24
C ILE A 551 44.25 11.88 -1.53
N GLU A 552 43.32 10.93 -1.48
CA GLU A 552 42.54 10.48 -2.63
C GLU A 552 41.39 11.48 -2.93
N ASN A 553 41.19 11.82 -4.21
CA ASN A 553 40.13 12.75 -4.65
C ASN A 553 38.73 12.09 -4.72
N ASP A 554 38.51 10.97 -4.03
CA ASP A 554 37.22 10.31 -3.98
C ASP A 554 36.41 10.72 -2.73
N LEU A 555 35.14 11.06 -2.95
CA LEU A 555 34.24 11.53 -1.89
C LEU A 555 34.01 10.47 -0.79
N SER A 556 34.22 9.18 -1.09
CA SER A 556 34.01 8.11 -0.13
C SER A 556 35.13 8.06 0.92
N SER A 557 36.39 8.10 0.49
CA SER A 557 37.54 8.11 1.40
C SER A 557 37.59 9.39 2.24
N LEU A 558 37.31 10.56 1.63
CA LEU A 558 37.20 11.82 2.38
C LEU A 558 36.09 11.77 3.44
N ARG A 559 34.93 11.15 3.13
CA ARG A 559 33.86 10.95 4.11
C ARG A 559 34.29 10.09 5.30
N ILE A 560 35.07 9.03 5.06
CA ILE A 560 35.56 8.14 6.12
C ILE A 560 36.52 8.90 7.04
N CYS A 561 37.47 9.65 6.48
CA CYS A 561 38.40 10.48 7.25
C CYS A 561 37.66 11.49 8.14
N VAL A 562 36.68 12.20 7.57
CA VAL A 562 35.87 13.18 8.30
C VAL A 562 35.05 12.53 9.42
N LEU A 563 34.44 11.36 9.18
CA LEU A 563 33.68 10.64 10.21
C LEU A 563 34.55 10.15 11.36
N CYS A 564 35.76 9.64 11.07
CA CYS A 564 36.72 9.22 12.09
C CYS A 564 37.18 10.40 12.95
N LEU A 565 37.50 11.53 12.33
CA LEU A 565 37.91 12.76 13.01
C LEU A 565 36.80 13.37 13.86
N LEU A 566 35.59 13.51 13.32
CA LEU A 566 34.44 14.05 14.06
C LEU A 566 34.01 13.10 15.19
N GLY A 567 34.05 11.80 14.96
CA GLY A 567 33.74 10.79 15.97
C GLY A 567 34.70 10.84 17.15
N PHE A 568 36.00 10.96 16.86
CA PHE A 568 37.03 11.04 17.88
C PHE A 568 37.02 12.38 18.63
N SER A 569 37.01 13.50 17.91
CA SER A 569 37.06 14.85 18.52
C SER A 569 35.77 15.23 19.26
N GLY A 570 34.61 14.79 18.77
CA GLY A 570 33.31 15.08 19.39
C GLY A 570 32.82 13.99 20.36
N PHE A 571 33.59 12.93 20.59
CA PHE A 571 33.16 11.74 21.35
C PHE A 571 31.81 11.16 20.89
N LEU A 572 31.51 11.29 19.59
CA LEU A 572 30.21 10.98 19.04
C LEU A 572 30.08 9.49 18.73
N ARG A 573 28.95 8.90 19.12
CA ARG A 573 28.58 7.55 18.70
C ARG A 573 28.18 7.56 17.22
N TYR A 574 28.27 6.40 16.58
CA TYR A 574 27.85 6.24 15.18
C TYR A 574 26.45 6.81 14.89
N SER A 575 25.48 6.60 15.80
CA SER A 575 24.12 7.13 15.63
C SER A 575 24.05 8.66 15.64
N GLU A 576 24.94 9.31 16.38
CA GLU A 576 25.04 10.77 16.43
C GLU A 576 25.72 11.30 15.17
N LEU A 577 26.82 10.68 14.74
CA LEU A 577 27.49 10.99 13.47
C LEU A 577 26.57 10.83 12.26
N ALA A 578 25.79 9.74 12.21
CA ALA A 578 24.86 9.46 11.13
C ALA A 578 23.68 10.45 11.06
N ALA A 579 23.39 11.16 12.16
CA ALA A 579 22.35 12.18 12.22
C ALA A 579 22.83 13.59 11.83
N ILE A 580 24.15 13.79 11.68
CA ILE A 580 24.72 15.07 11.24
C ILE A 580 24.32 15.33 9.78
N LYS A 581 23.74 16.51 9.54
CA LYS A 581 23.37 17.02 8.21
C LYS A 581 24.26 18.21 7.89
N ALA A 582 24.41 18.55 6.60
CA ALA A 582 25.20 19.71 6.19
C ALA A 582 24.81 21.01 6.92
N LYS A 583 23.50 21.21 7.18
CA LYS A 583 22.97 22.35 7.94
C LYS A 583 23.36 22.40 9.43
N HIS A 584 23.89 21.30 9.98
CA HIS A 584 24.38 21.24 11.37
C HIS A 584 25.88 21.58 11.46
N ILE A 585 26.55 21.78 10.33
CA ILE A 585 27.99 22.04 10.23
C ILE A 585 28.17 23.50 9.79
N THR A 586 28.80 24.29 10.65
CA THR A 586 29.25 25.65 10.34
C THR A 586 30.77 25.68 10.40
N PHE A 587 31.39 26.07 9.29
CA PHE A 587 32.84 26.29 9.21
C PHE A 587 33.14 27.69 9.72
N PHE A 588 34.05 27.79 10.69
CA PHE A 588 34.58 29.06 11.17
C PHE A 588 36.03 29.17 10.70
N GLU A 589 36.44 30.34 10.23
CA GLU A 589 37.86 30.63 10.03
C GLU A 589 38.50 30.81 11.41
N GLY A 590 39.38 29.88 11.76
CA GLY A 590 39.98 29.79 13.09
C GLY A 590 39.28 28.79 14.02
N LEU A 591 40.08 28.19 14.89
CA LEU A 591 39.74 27.16 15.88
C LEU A 591 38.50 27.45 16.73
N ARG A 592 37.30 27.09 16.23
CA ARG A 592 36.07 26.84 17.03
C ARG A 592 34.97 26.33 16.09
N GLY A 593 34.64 25.04 16.17
CA GLY A 593 33.43 24.49 15.55
C GLY A 593 32.38 24.22 16.63
N GLY A 594 31.22 24.86 16.54
CA GLY A 594 30.04 24.54 17.36
C GLY A 594 29.03 23.71 16.57
N ILE A 595 28.53 22.61 17.15
CA ILE A 595 27.41 21.82 16.61
C ILE A 595 26.15 22.12 17.46
N PRO A 596 24.96 22.36 16.88
CA PRO A 596 23.74 22.54 17.64
C PRO A 596 23.28 21.25 18.32
N GLN A 597 22.91 21.37 19.59
CA GLN A 597 22.63 20.29 20.54
C GLN A 597 21.15 19.84 20.50
N GLU A 598 20.88 18.53 20.44
CA GLU A 598 19.60 17.96 20.90
C GLU A 598 19.82 16.79 21.86
N LYS A 599 19.53 17.06 23.15
CA LYS A 599 19.22 16.13 24.25
C LYS A 599 20.18 14.95 24.51
N SER A 600 21.17 15.16 25.38
CA SER A 600 21.18 14.64 26.77
C SER A 600 22.59 14.66 27.38
N ARG A 601 22.69 15.31 28.55
CA ARG A 601 23.84 15.45 29.48
C ARG A 601 24.96 16.41 29.04
N ASP A 602 25.16 17.40 29.90
CA ASP A 602 26.18 18.44 29.83
C ASP A 602 27.59 17.85 29.78
N VAL A 603 28.28 18.03 28.65
CA VAL A 603 29.75 18.09 28.60
C VAL A 603 30.11 19.14 27.54
N ASN A 604 30.58 20.31 27.96
CA ASN A 604 31.28 21.24 27.09
C ASN A 604 32.64 20.63 26.74
N VAL A 605 32.88 20.33 25.46
CA VAL A 605 34.21 19.91 24.97
C VAL A 605 34.76 21.00 24.06
N CYS A 606 35.67 21.82 24.59
CA CYS A 606 36.60 22.62 23.80
C CYS A 606 37.75 21.72 23.36
N GLY A 607 37.85 21.43 22.06
CA GLY A 607 38.99 20.72 21.46
C GLY A 607 39.87 21.69 20.66
N ILE A 608 41.10 21.88 21.11
CA ILE A 608 42.17 22.62 20.43
C ILE A 608 42.72 21.73 19.31
N PHE A 609 42.72 22.19 18.06
CA PHE A 609 43.58 21.62 17.02
C PHE A 609 44.92 22.38 17.04
N SER A 610 46.02 21.67 17.26
CA SER A 610 47.37 22.11 16.94
C SER A 610 47.83 21.42 15.68
#